data_AF-A0A352X7P7-F1
#
_entry.id   AF-A0A352X7P7-F1
#
_cell.length_a   1.000
_cell.length_b   1.000
_cell.length_c   1.000
_cell.angle_alpha   90.00
_cell.angle_beta   90.00
_cell.angle_gamma   90.00
#
_symmetry.space_group_name_H-M   'P 1'
#
loop_
_entity.id
_entity.type
_entity.pdbx_description
1 polymer ?
#
loop_
_entity_poly.entity_id
_entity_poly.type
_entity_poly.pdbx_seq_one_letter_code
_entity_poly.pdbx_strand_id
1 'polypeptide(L)' 'MTQTLTTQHLSPEAIHQLIKYLPDYIKTALLAKSIELECSLEATIEMAISSFLDEESLSFEDCLLTKRLKDSA' A
#
# COMPACT_ATOMS: atom_id res chain seq x y z
N MET A 1 25.01 15.80 -3.38
CA MET A 1 23.79 15.55 -4.17
C MET A 1 23.47 14.08 -4.05
N THR A 2 22.65 13.69 -3.07
CA THR A 2 22.48 12.29 -2.68
C THR A 2 20.99 11.92 -2.72
N GLN A 3 20.64 11.29 -3.85
CA GLN A 3 19.62 10.26 -4.03
C GLN A 3 18.33 10.43 -3.20
N THR A 4 17.34 11.07 -3.83
CA THR A 4 15.97 11.19 -3.33
C THR A 4 15.33 9.80 -3.17
N LEU A 5 15.01 9.42 -1.93
CA LEU A 5 14.18 8.26 -1.60
C LEU A 5 12.85 8.32 -2.37
N THR A 6 12.79 7.64 -3.51
CA THR A 6 11.58 7.50 -4.35
C THR A 6 11.15 6.03 -4.45
N THR A 7 11.64 5.19 -3.53
CA THR A 7 11.39 3.74 -3.51
C THR A 7 10.40 3.30 -2.44
N GLN A 8 9.78 4.24 -1.71
CA GLN A 8 8.87 3.91 -0.61
C GLN A 8 7.41 3.78 -1.04
N HIS A 9 7.07 4.17 -2.27
CA HIS A 9 5.73 3.99 -2.83
C HIS A 9 5.78 3.06 -4.03
N LEU A 10 4.68 2.36 -4.29
CA LEU A 10 4.48 1.64 -5.54
C LEU A 10 4.42 2.66 -6.69
N SER A 11 5.14 2.37 -7.78
CA SER A 11 5.01 3.21 -8.98
C SER A 11 3.60 3.07 -9.57
N PRO A 12 3.10 4.11 -10.26
CA PRO A 12 1.81 4.04 -10.94
C PRO A 12 1.70 2.82 -11.87
N GLU A 13 2.79 2.45 -12.55
CA GLU A 13 2.85 1.28 -13.42
C GLU A 13 2.69 -0.03 -12.65
N ALA A 14 3.33 -0.17 -11.49
CA ALA A 14 3.22 -1.36 -10.66
C ALA A 14 1.78 -1.56 -10.15
N ILE A 15 1.13 -0.47 -9.75
CA ILE A 15 -0.26 -0.49 -9.27
C ILE A 15 -1.21 -0.83 -10.41
N HIS A 16 -1.01 -0.23 -11.58
CA HIS A 16 -1.80 -0.57 -12.76
C HIS A 16 -1.68 -2.05 -13.13
N GLN A 17 -0.48 -2.64 -13.05
CA GLN A 17 -0.32 -4.08 -13.27
C GLN A 17 -1.02 -4.91 -12.18
N LEU A 18 -0.87 -4.55 -10.90
CA LEU A 18 -1.54 -5.25 -9.81
C LEU A 18 -3.06 -5.25 -9.99
N ILE A 19 -3.65 -4.08 -10.20
CA ILE A 19 -5.09 -3.91 -10.41
C ILE A 19 -5.55 -4.71 -11.63
N LYS A 20 -4.79 -4.69 -12.73
CA LYS A 20 -5.16 -5.40 -13.97
C LYS A 20 -5.45 -6.89 -13.73
N TYR A 21 -4.69 -7.54 -12.85
CA TYR A 21 -4.85 -8.97 -12.57
C TYR A 21 -5.82 -9.30 -11.43
N LEU A 22 -6.36 -8.28 -10.74
CA LEU A 22 -7.39 -8.51 -9.72
C LEU A 22 -8.74 -8.89 -10.35
N PRO A 23 -9.54 -9.75 -9.68
CA PRO A 23 -10.94 -9.96 -10.04
C PRO A 23 -11.73 -8.64 -10.00
N ASP A 24 -12.71 -8.50 -10.89
CA ASP A 24 -13.45 -7.23 -11.03
C ASP A 24 -14.17 -6.80 -9.74
N TYR A 25 -14.71 -7.74 -8.97
CA TYR A 25 -15.35 -7.42 -7.69
C TYR A 25 -14.36 -6.83 -6.68
N ILE A 26 -13.09 -7.23 -6.71
CA ILE A 26 -12.04 -6.65 -5.86
C ILE A 26 -11.69 -5.25 -6.33
N LYS A 27 -11.57 -5.02 -7.65
CA LYS A 27 -11.33 -3.68 -8.20
C LYS A 27 -12.42 -2.70 -7.78
N THR A 28 -13.69 -3.11 -7.87
CA THR A 28 -14.84 -2.30 -7.45
C THR A 28 -14.79 -2.02 -5.94
N ALA A 29 -14.45 -3.02 -5.13
CA ALA A 29 -14.34 -2.84 -3.68
C ALA A 29 -13.22 -1.86 -3.29
N LEU A 30 -12.04 -1.96 -3.93
CA LEU A 30 -10.92 -1.04 -3.70
C LEU A 30 -11.25 0.39 -4.14
N LEU A 31 -11.93 0.56 -5.28
CA LEU A 31 -12.41 1.87 -5.74
C LEU A 31 -13.46 2.48 -4.80
N ALA A 32 -14.39 1.66 -4.31
CA ALA A 32 -15.37 2.13 -3.33
C ALA A 32 -14.68 2.59 -2.04
N LYS A 33 -13.67 1.83 -1.59
CA LYS A 33 -12.87 2.21 -0.42
C LYS A 33 -12.03 3.45 -0.63
N SER A 34 -11.47 3.68 -1.82
CA SER A 34 -10.71 4.90 -2.11
C SER A 34 -11.59 6.15 -2.05
N ILE A 35 -12.84 6.05 -2.51
CA ILE A 35 -13.83 7.13 -2.39
C ILE A 35 -14.19 7.37 -0.92
N GLU A 36 -14.44 6.30 -0.15
CA GLU A 36 -14.77 6.38 1.29
C GLU A 36 -13.65 7.04 2.11
N LEU A 37 -12.39 6.75 1.77
CA LEU A 37 -11.21 7.27 2.45
C LEU A 37 -10.70 8.61 1.88
N GLU A 38 -11.39 9.16 0.88
CA GLU A 38 -11.02 10.40 0.19
C GLU A 38 -9.56 10.41 -0.31
N CYS A 39 -9.08 9.26 -0.77
CA CYS A 39 -7.70 9.08 -1.22
C CYS A 39 -7.64 8.41 -2.60
N SER A 40 -6.45 8.36 -3.19
CA SER A 40 -6.27 7.71 -4.47
C SER A 40 -6.37 6.18 -4.34
N LEU A 41 -6.65 5.50 -5.46
CA LEU A 41 -6.69 4.04 -5.49
C LEU A 41 -5.32 3.44 -5.10
N GLU A 42 -4.25 4.13 -5.50
CA GLU A 42 -2.88 3.80 -5.14
C GLU A 42 -2.69 3.82 -3.62
N ALA A 43 -3.01 4.95 -2.98
CA ALA A 43 -2.89 5.11 -1.54
C ALA A 43 -3.76 4.10 -0.77
N THR A 44 -4.96 3.78 -1.29
CA THR A 44 -5.83 2.75 -0.71
C THR A 44 -5.18 1.37 -0.73
N ILE A 45 -4.54 1.01 -1.85
CA ILE A 45 -3.85 -0.28 -2.00
C ILE A 45 -2.63 -0.34 -1.09
N GLU A 46 -1.82 0.72 -1.03
CA GLU A 46 -0.67 0.79 -0.13
C GLU A 46 -1.11 0.65 1.32
N MET A 47 -2.13 1.39 1.73
CA MET A 47 -2.70 1.31 3.08
C MET A 47 -3.24 -0.08 3.40
N ALA A 48 -3.93 -0.74 2.46
CA ALA A 48 -4.42 -2.10 2.64
C ALA A 48 -3.27 -3.12 2.82
N ILE A 49 -2.20 -3.01 2.04
CA ILE A 49 -1.02 -3.89 2.17
C ILE A 49 -0.27 -3.59 3.47
N SER A 50 -0.09 -2.31 3.78
CA SER A 50 0.68 -1.88 4.96
C SER A 50 -0.04 -2.27 6.25
N SER A 51 -1.34 -2.01 6.35
CA SER A 51 -2.18 -2.41 7.50
C SER A 51 -2.28 -3.93 7.68
N PHE A 52 -2.17 -4.72 6.61
CA PHE A 52 -2.09 -6.17 6.71
C PHE A 52 -0.76 -6.64 7.33
N LEU A 53 0.34 -5.94 7.04
CA LEU A 53 1.68 -6.30 7.52
C LEU A 53 1.99 -5.72 8.90
N ASP A 54 1.40 -4.57 9.21
CA ASP A 54 1.53 -3.83 10.45
C ASP A 54 0.21 -3.10 10.70
N GLU A 55 -0.60 -3.56 11.66
CA GLU A 55 -1.97 -3.04 11.88
C GLU A 55 -2.03 -1.53 12.19
N GLU A 56 -0.92 -0.93 12.65
CA GLU A 56 -0.84 0.50 12.95
C GLU A 56 -0.35 1.33 11.76
N SER A 57 0.01 0.68 10.66
CA SER A 57 0.60 1.28 9.48
C SER A 57 -0.47 1.75 8.49
N LEU A 58 -0.30 2.99 8.02
CA LEU A 58 -1.17 3.65 7.05
C LEU A 58 -0.50 3.80 5.68
N SER A 59 0.80 3.51 5.58
CA SER A 59 1.60 3.62 4.37
C SER A 59 2.84 2.72 4.44
N PHE A 60 3.54 2.52 3.33
CA PHE A 60 4.79 1.78 3.38
C PHE A 60 5.89 2.48 4.19
N GLU A 61 5.82 3.81 4.35
CA GLU A 61 6.82 4.57 5.11
C GLU A 61 6.73 4.31 6.62
N ASP A 62 5.52 4.06 7.13
CA ASP A 62 5.26 3.79 8.54
C ASP A 62 5.15 2.29 8.86
N CYS A 63 5.32 1.43 7.85
CA CYS A 63 5.28 -0.03 8.01
C CYS A 63 6.59 -0.55 8.65
N LEU A 64 6.58 -0.81 9.96
CA LEU A 64 7.78 -1.14 10.76
C LEU A 64 8.15 -2.63 10.73
N LEU A 65 8.12 -3.25 9.54
CA LEU A 65 8.42 -4.68 9.32
C LEU A 65 9.72 -5.14 10.02
N THR A 66 10.76 -4.31 10.02
CA THR A 66 12.07 -4.64 10.62
C THR A 66 12.11 -4.57 12.14
N LYS A 67 11.20 -3.83 12.81
CA LYS A 67 11.11 -3.84 14.28
C LYS A 67 10.36 -5.07 14.78
N ARG A 68 9.18 -5.37 14.21
CA ARG A 68 8.37 -6.52 14.66
C ARG A 68 9.05 -7.88 14.41
N LEU A 69 9.80 -8.03 13.31
CA LEU A 69 10.55 -9.26 13.02
C LEU A 69 11.73 -9.49 13.98
N LYS A 70 12.30 -8.43 14.56
CA LYS A 70 13.38 -8.52 15.55
C LYS A 70 12.89 -8.87 16.94
N ASP A 71 11.68 -8.45 17.29
CA ASP A 71 11.05 -8.76 18.59
C ASP A 71 10.42 -10.17 18.61
N SER A 72 10.31 -10.81 17.44
CA SER A 72 9.76 -12.16 17.26
C SER A 72 10.82 -13.25 17.10
N ALA A 73 12.11 -12.91 17.16
CA ALA A 73 13.27 -13.81 16.99
C ALA A 73 14.08 -13.92 18.29
#